data_AF-A0A485LWS1-F1
#
_entry.id   AF-A0A485LWS1-F1
#
_cell.length_a   1.000
_cell.length_b   1.000
_cell.length_c   1.000
_cell.angle_alpha   90.00
_cell.angle_beta   90.00
_cell.angle_gamma   90.00
#
_symmetry.space_group_name_H-M   'P 1'
#
loop_
_entity.id
_entity.type
_entity.pdbx_description
1 polymer ?
#
loop_
_entity_poly.entity_id
_entity_poly.type
_entity_poly.pdbx_seq_one_letter_code
_entity_poly.pdbx_strand_id
1 'polypeptide(L)'
;MRLHRNSSLPGSATAVDGGGPPHRKMSLNMVSLLHRPHHHHHTLREQPPPTRAMAAVWSDEPISNPMKYLFSEEEQFSDVLCPRCSGYLNPALVQALPPPWKELAPDGDDASGFYDDQHNRVMWTPPPGCSAAARRVFAANGTIVAVCSCRISWERRRFILKKIRVYATKYKEQVHQTLATELRYLLAACASEDESCNL
;
A
#
# COMPACT_ATOMS: atom_id res chain seq x y z
N MET A 1 6.94 47.99 -1.81
CA MET A 1 8.39 47.78 -1.66
C MET A 1 8.80 46.65 -2.59
N ARG A 2 9.67 46.95 -3.58
CA ARG A 2 10.35 45.97 -4.44
C ARG A 2 11.58 45.42 -3.70
N LEU A 3 11.98 44.18 -4.02
CA LEU A 3 13.34 43.67 -4.31
C LEU A 3 13.23 42.13 -4.37
N HIS A 4 13.22 41.51 -5.55
CA HIS A 4 14.33 41.09 -6.41
C HIS A 4 14.69 39.59 -6.25
N ARG A 5 14.87 38.96 -7.42
CA ARG A 5 15.19 37.56 -7.71
C ARG A 5 16.44 37.05 -6.99
N ASN A 6 16.55 35.74 -6.83
CA ASN A 6 17.76 35.02 -7.27
C ASN A 6 17.50 33.54 -7.60
N SER A 7 17.89 33.21 -8.82
CA SER A 7 18.05 31.91 -9.46
C SER A 7 19.48 31.40 -9.25
N SER A 8 19.68 30.10 -9.03
CA SER A 8 20.93 29.38 -9.39
C SER A 8 20.76 27.85 -9.24
N LEU A 9 20.88 27.14 -10.37
CA LEU A 9 21.39 25.77 -10.55
C LEU A 9 22.85 25.93 -11.04
N PRO A 10 23.80 24.95 -10.92
CA PRO A 10 23.79 23.72 -11.74
C PRO A 10 24.54 22.48 -11.21
N GLY A 11 24.46 21.37 -11.98
CA GLY A 11 25.45 20.28 -12.03
C GLY A 11 25.01 18.98 -11.35
N SER A 12 25.30 17.77 -11.83
CA SER A 12 25.96 17.32 -13.04
C SER A 12 25.67 15.81 -13.18
N ALA A 13 25.76 15.30 -14.40
CA ALA A 13 25.48 13.92 -14.79
C ALA A 13 26.67 12.99 -14.58
N THR A 14 26.39 11.71 -14.32
CA THR A 14 27.25 10.59 -14.75
C THR A 14 26.38 9.47 -15.30
N ALA A 15 26.59 9.17 -16.58
CA ALA A 15 26.08 8.01 -17.29
C ALA A 15 26.99 6.80 -17.02
N VAL A 16 26.41 5.61 -16.86
CA VAL A 16 27.05 4.37 -17.34
C VAL A 16 25.98 3.47 -17.93
N ASP A 17 26.40 2.88 -19.04
CA ASP A 17 25.70 2.20 -20.11
C ASP A 17 25.53 0.69 -19.84
N GLY A 18 24.68 0.02 -20.64
CA GLY A 18 24.87 -1.39 -20.95
C GLY A 18 23.71 -2.36 -20.70
N GLY A 19 23.21 -2.94 -21.80
CA GLY A 19 22.81 -4.36 -21.81
C GLY A 19 21.34 -4.63 -22.13
N GLY A 20 21.05 -4.91 -23.41
CA GLY A 20 19.73 -5.27 -23.93
C GLY A 20 19.16 -6.63 -23.48
N PRO A 21 17.91 -6.94 -23.88
CA PRO A 21 17.14 -8.09 -23.42
C PRO A 21 17.39 -9.32 -24.28
N PRO A 22 17.04 -10.53 -23.81
CA PRO A 22 15.91 -11.19 -24.50
C PRO A 22 15.08 -12.16 -23.62
N HIS A 23 14.02 -12.68 -24.26
CA HIS A 23 13.24 -13.88 -23.93
C HIS A 23 12.00 -13.76 -23.04
N ARG A 24 10.88 -13.51 -23.75
CA ARG A 24 9.60 -14.21 -23.55
C ARG A 24 9.81 -15.70 -23.27
N LYS A 25 9.21 -16.19 -22.18
CA LYS A 25 8.63 -17.54 -22.14
C LYS A 25 7.21 -17.44 -21.57
N MET A 26 6.27 -17.73 -22.45
CA MET A 26 4.87 -18.03 -22.11
C MET A 26 4.87 -19.38 -21.41
N SER A 27 4.29 -19.47 -20.21
CA SER A 27 3.93 -20.74 -19.58
C SER A 27 2.41 -20.82 -19.59
N LEU A 28 1.89 -21.61 -20.54
CA LEU A 28 0.52 -22.10 -20.57
C LEU A 28 0.59 -23.56 -20.12
N ASN A 29 0.22 -23.84 -18.87
CA ASN A 29 -0.07 -25.18 -18.40
C ASN A 29 -1.58 -25.38 -18.43
N MET A 30 -2.08 -26.00 -19.50
CA MET A 30 -3.42 -26.59 -19.56
C MET A 30 -3.38 -27.83 -20.45
N VAL A 31 -3.31 -29.00 -19.83
CA VAL A 31 -3.74 -30.31 -20.34
C VAL A 31 -4.14 -31.07 -19.09
N SER A 32 -5.46 -31.23 -18.83
CA SER A 32 -6.23 -32.46 -19.07
C SER A 32 -5.79 -33.59 -18.12
N LEU A 33 -6.61 -34.42 -17.51
CA LEU A 33 -7.97 -34.89 -17.76
C LEU A 33 -8.18 -36.03 -16.71
N LEU A 34 -9.43 -36.44 -16.50
CA LEU A 34 -9.87 -37.82 -16.18
C LEU A 34 -10.11 -38.25 -14.72
N HIS A 35 -11.35 -38.73 -14.57
CA HIS A 35 -11.81 -39.88 -13.81
C HIS A 35 -12.14 -39.71 -12.32
N ARG A 36 -13.42 -39.40 -12.07
CA ARG A 36 -14.17 -39.91 -10.92
C ARG A 36 -14.50 -41.38 -11.13
N PRO A 37 -14.17 -42.29 -10.20
CA PRO A 37 -14.89 -43.54 -10.04
C PRO A 37 -15.99 -43.37 -8.97
N HIS A 38 -17.22 -43.72 -9.34
CA HIS A 38 -18.19 -44.25 -8.38
C HIS A 38 -17.68 -45.61 -7.90
N HIS A 39 -17.79 -45.92 -6.60
CA HIS A 39 -18.53 -47.11 -6.14
C HIS A 39 -18.48 -47.33 -4.61
N HIS A 40 -19.65 -47.74 -4.12
CA HIS A 40 -19.94 -48.66 -3.02
C HIS A 40 -19.86 -48.23 -1.54
N HIS A 41 -21.07 -48.21 -0.97
CA HIS A 41 -21.41 -48.49 0.41
C HIS A 41 -20.57 -49.61 1.02
N HIS A 42 -19.94 -49.31 2.17
CA HIS A 42 -19.68 -50.30 3.20
C HIS A 42 -20.10 -49.74 4.55
N THR A 43 -21.17 -50.34 5.08
CA THR A 43 -21.66 -50.25 6.45
C THR A 43 -20.58 -50.80 7.39
N LEU A 44 -19.99 -49.95 8.23
CA LEU A 44 -19.15 -50.36 9.34
C LEU A 44 -19.70 -49.78 10.64
N ARG A 45 -20.54 -50.62 11.26
CA ARG A 45 -20.55 -50.97 12.69
C ARG A 45 -20.31 -49.83 13.68
N GLU A 46 -21.41 -49.40 14.31
CA GLU A 46 -21.45 -48.55 15.50
C GLU A 46 -20.51 -49.09 16.60
N GLN A 47 -19.53 -48.28 16.99
CA GLN A 47 -18.79 -48.46 18.24
C GLN A 47 -19.57 -47.78 19.39
N PRO A 48 -19.66 -48.41 20.57
CA PRO A 48 -20.28 -47.78 21.74
C PRO A 48 -19.48 -46.55 22.19
N PRO A 49 -20.14 -45.54 22.79
CA PRO A 49 -19.52 -44.27 23.12
C PRO A 49 -18.42 -44.47 24.17
N PRO A 50 -17.18 -43.95 23.95
CA PRO A 50 -16.20 -43.88 25.01
C PRO A 50 -16.75 -42.96 26.11
N THR A 51 -16.66 -43.48 27.33
CA THR A 51 -17.12 -42.85 28.56
C THR A 51 -16.57 -41.43 28.71
N ARG A 52 -17.49 -40.57 29.15
CA ARG A 52 -17.42 -39.13 29.39
C ARG A 52 -16.38 -38.75 30.48
N ALA A 53 -15.10 -39.03 30.27
CA ALA A 53 -14.06 -38.75 31.27
C ALA A 53 -12.65 -38.39 30.73
N MET A 54 -12.47 -38.11 29.43
CA MET A 54 -11.14 -37.70 28.90
C MET A 54 -11.15 -36.44 28.01
N ALA A 55 -12.28 -35.74 27.89
CA ALA A 55 -12.36 -34.50 27.10
C ALA A 55 -11.91 -33.25 27.88
N ALA A 56 -11.58 -33.36 29.17
CA ALA A 56 -11.32 -32.22 30.07
C ALA A 56 -9.83 -31.96 30.36
N VAL A 57 -8.90 -32.53 29.57
CA VAL A 57 -7.45 -32.28 29.74
C VAL A 57 -6.96 -31.16 28.81
N TRP A 58 -7.70 -30.84 27.75
CA TRP A 58 -7.36 -29.77 26.82
C TRP A 58 -8.11 -28.49 27.23
N SER A 59 -7.67 -27.96 28.37
CA SER A 59 -7.55 -26.54 28.68
C SER A 59 -8.76 -25.63 28.41
N ASP A 60 -9.47 -25.28 29.49
CA ASP A 60 -10.18 -23.99 29.66
C ASP A 60 -9.18 -22.80 29.77
N GLU A 61 -7.92 -22.97 29.38
CA GLU A 61 -7.00 -21.83 29.29
C GLU A 61 -7.45 -20.95 28.12
N PRO A 62 -7.56 -19.62 28.32
CA PRO A 62 -7.82 -18.71 27.22
C PRO A 62 -6.67 -18.88 26.23
N ILE A 63 -6.92 -19.56 25.11
CA ILE A 63 -5.94 -19.77 24.05
C ILE A 63 -5.44 -18.39 23.64
N SER A 64 -4.27 -18.03 24.16
CA SER A 64 -3.63 -16.76 23.87
C SER A 64 -3.34 -16.78 22.39
N ASN A 65 -4.02 -15.92 21.62
CA ASN A 65 -3.87 -15.85 20.16
C ASN A 65 -2.36 -15.83 19.83
N PRO A 66 -1.79 -16.91 19.26
CA PRO A 66 -0.34 -17.07 19.12
C PRO A 66 0.27 -16.00 18.23
N MET A 67 -0.56 -15.33 17.42
CA MET A 67 -0.17 -14.18 16.60
C MET A 67 0.29 -12.98 17.42
N LYS A 68 -0.15 -12.83 18.68
CA LYS A 68 0.29 -11.72 19.55
C LYS A 68 1.77 -11.75 19.90
N TYR A 69 2.41 -12.92 19.85
CA TYR A 69 3.83 -13.09 20.17
C TYR A 69 4.73 -13.10 18.94
N LEU A 70 4.15 -13.29 17.74
CA LEU A 70 4.90 -13.38 16.49
C LEU A 70 5.13 -12.02 15.83
N PHE A 71 4.29 -11.04 16.14
CA PHE A 71 4.30 -9.71 15.53
C PHE A 71 4.44 -8.63 16.60
N SER A 72 5.22 -7.59 16.31
CA SER A 72 5.32 -6.43 17.19
C SER A 72 3.93 -5.81 17.39
N GLU A 73 3.72 -5.09 18.50
CA GLU A 73 2.43 -4.43 18.73
C GLU A 73 2.02 -3.51 17.57
N GLU A 74 2.98 -2.96 16.83
CA GLU A 74 2.76 -2.13 15.64
C GLU A 74 2.30 -2.96 14.43
N GLU A 75 2.88 -4.14 14.24
CA GLU A 75 2.54 -5.04 13.13
C GLU A 75 1.14 -5.65 13.29
N GLN A 76 0.66 -5.80 14.53
CA GLN A 76 -0.68 -6.33 14.83
C GLN A 76 -1.84 -5.50 14.24
N PHE A 77 -1.59 -4.24 13.85
CA PHE A 77 -2.58 -3.36 13.23
C PHE A 77 -2.20 -2.93 11.82
N SER A 78 -1.17 -3.52 11.22
CA SER A 78 -0.64 -3.10 9.91
C SER A 78 -1.61 -3.29 8.74
N ASP A 79 -2.60 -4.17 8.92
CA ASP A 79 -3.71 -4.46 8.01
C ASP A 79 -4.83 -3.41 8.09
N VAL A 80 -4.97 -2.72 9.23
CA VAL A 80 -6.04 -1.74 9.48
C VAL A 80 -5.52 -0.30 9.49
N LEU A 81 -4.32 -0.08 10.03
CA LEU A 81 -3.72 1.22 10.29
C LEU A 81 -2.47 1.45 9.46
N CYS A 82 -2.20 2.72 9.16
CA CYS A 82 -0.98 3.11 8.49
C CYS A 82 0.22 3.01 9.45
N PRO A 83 1.32 2.34 9.07
CA PRO A 83 2.51 2.26 9.92
C PRO A 83 3.22 3.61 10.11
N ARG A 84 2.91 4.63 9.29
CA ARG A 84 3.57 5.95 9.35
C ARG A 84 2.81 6.99 10.17
N CYS A 85 1.48 7.07 10.03
CA CYS A 85 0.66 8.08 10.70
C CYS A 85 -0.41 7.48 11.62
N SER A 86 -0.45 6.14 11.74
CA SER A 86 -1.41 5.40 12.57
C SER A 86 -2.89 5.65 12.27
N GLY A 87 -3.22 6.37 11.20
CA GLY A 87 -4.59 6.56 10.72
C GLY A 87 -5.11 5.34 9.94
N TYR A 88 -6.44 5.19 9.87
CA TYR A 88 -7.07 4.08 9.16
C TYR A 88 -6.71 4.07 7.69
N LEU A 89 -6.42 2.89 7.14
CA LEU A 89 -6.06 2.73 5.73
C LEU A 89 -7.21 3.02 4.76
N ASN A 90 -8.46 2.90 5.22
CA ASN A 90 -9.67 3.11 4.44
C ASN A 90 -10.78 3.66 5.36
N PRO A 91 -11.60 4.62 4.91
CA PRO A 91 -12.80 5.07 5.64
C PRO A 91 -13.72 3.92 6.10
N ALA A 92 -13.83 2.84 5.34
CA ALA A 92 -14.66 1.68 5.70
C ALA A 92 -14.13 0.88 6.91
N LEU A 93 -12.86 1.07 7.28
CA LEU A 93 -12.25 0.42 8.44
C LEU A 93 -12.39 1.26 9.71
N VAL A 94 -12.90 2.49 9.60
CA VAL A 94 -13.14 3.36 10.75
C VAL A 94 -14.18 2.69 11.63
N GLN A 95 -13.81 2.47 12.89
CA GLN A 95 -14.70 1.84 13.84
C GLN A 95 -15.61 2.87 14.47
N ALA A 96 -16.91 2.56 14.46
CA ALA A 96 -17.91 3.40 15.12
C ALA A 96 -17.67 3.44 16.63
N LEU A 97 -18.02 4.58 17.24
CA LEU A 97 -18.07 4.71 18.68
C LEU A 97 -19.09 3.74 19.28
N PRO A 98 -18.83 3.19 20.48
CA PRO A 98 -19.86 2.49 21.21
C PRO A 98 -21.02 3.46 21.49
N PRO A 99 -22.28 3.10 21.24
CA PRO A 99 -23.42 3.90 21.68
C PRO A 99 -23.36 4.09 23.21
N PRO A 100 -23.76 5.25 23.76
CA PRO A 100 -24.38 6.41 23.11
C PRO A 100 -23.38 7.49 22.65
N TRP A 101 -22.09 7.18 22.58
CA TRP A 101 -21.05 8.18 22.41
C TRP A 101 -21.00 8.76 20.99
N LYS A 102 -20.73 10.06 20.91
CA LYS A 102 -20.51 10.81 19.66
C LYS A 102 -19.20 11.57 19.77
N GLU A 103 -18.43 11.62 18.68
CA GLU A 103 -17.25 12.48 18.61
C GLU A 103 -17.71 13.89 18.23
N LEU A 104 -17.30 14.88 19.03
CA LEU A 104 -17.51 16.28 18.74
C LEU A 104 -16.37 16.76 17.86
N ALA A 105 -16.71 17.49 16.79
CA ALA A 105 -15.71 18.15 15.97
C ALA A 105 -14.90 19.13 16.84
N PRO A 106 -13.60 19.28 16.57
CA PRO A 106 -12.78 20.27 17.26
C PRO A 106 -13.40 21.67 17.05
N ASP A 107 -13.61 22.40 18.14
CA ASP A 107 -14.10 23.78 18.09
C ASP A 107 -12.88 24.72 18.15
N GLY A 108 -12.52 25.30 17.00
CA GLY A 108 -11.32 26.13 16.87
C GLY A 108 -10.02 25.34 17.10
N ASP A 109 -9.27 25.72 18.14
CA ASP A 109 -7.99 25.12 18.53
C ASP A 109 -8.13 23.95 19.52
N ASP A 110 -9.36 23.65 19.96
CA ASP A 110 -9.61 22.58 20.93
C ASP A 110 -9.46 21.19 20.32
N ALA A 111 -8.95 20.24 21.11
CA ALA A 111 -8.88 18.84 20.70
C ALA A 111 -10.28 18.24 20.54
N SER A 112 -10.42 17.18 19.74
CA SER A 112 -11.71 16.48 19.60
C SER A 112 -12.18 15.93 20.95
N GLY A 113 -13.44 16.19 21.28
CA GLY A 113 -14.11 15.67 22.48
C GLY A 113 -15.07 14.53 22.18
N PHE A 114 -15.50 13.80 23.21
CA PHE A 114 -16.51 12.74 23.14
C PHE A 114 -17.70 13.11 24.01
N TYR A 115 -18.89 13.08 23.44
CA TYR A 115 -20.14 13.40 24.12
C TYR A 115 -21.00 12.15 24.32
N ASP A 116 -21.48 11.95 25.55
CA ASP A 116 -22.47 10.95 25.92
C ASP A 116 -23.86 11.60 25.95
N ASP A 117 -24.71 11.19 25.01
CA ASP A 117 -26.07 11.70 24.84
C ASP A 117 -27.06 11.22 25.93
N GLN A 118 -26.75 10.12 26.63
CA GLN A 118 -27.62 9.61 27.70
C GLN A 118 -27.38 10.33 29.02
N HIS A 119 -26.13 10.64 29.34
CA HIS A 119 -25.75 11.24 30.62
C HIS A 119 -25.38 12.73 30.52
N ASN A 120 -25.41 13.30 29.32
CA ASN A 120 -24.99 14.67 29.01
C ASN A 120 -23.56 14.96 29.53
N ARG A 121 -22.61 14.07 29.22
CA ARG A 121 -21.22 14.18 29.69
C ARG A 121 -20.26 14.36 28.52
N VAL A 122 -19.22 15.16 28.74
CA VAL A 122 -18.12 15.33 27.78
C VAL A 122 -16.85 14.71 28.35
N MET A 123 -16.12 13.98 27.52
CA MET A 123 -14.82 13.39 27.82
C MET A 123 -13.80 13.77 26.75
N TRP A 124 -12.55 14.00 27.16
CA TRP A 124 -11.43 14.31 26.25
C TRP A 124 -10.60 13.07 25.88
N THR A 125 -11.04 11.90 26.33
CA THR A 125 -10.39 10.61 26.06
C THR A 125 -11.41 9.64 25.49
N PRO A 126 -10.99 8.68 24.63
CA PRO A 126 -11.90 7.72 24.03
C PRO A 126 -12.71 6.97 25.10
N PRO A 127 -14.03 6.81 24.91
CA PRO A 127 -14.88 6.17 25.89
C PRO A 127 -14.54 4.68 26.07
N PRO A 128 -14.93 4.09 27.21
CA PRO A 128 -14.78 2.66 27.44
C PRO A 128 -15.56 1.88 26.38
N GLY A 129 -14.98 0.79 25.88
CA GLY A 129 -15.57 -0.02 24.80
C GLY A 129 -15.07 0.31 23.39
N CYS A 130 -14.33 1.41 23.19
CA CYS A 130 -13.59 1.61 21.95
C CYS A 130 -12.60 0.45 21.70
N SER A 131 -12.32 0.14 20.43
CA SER A 131 -11.30 -0.86 20.12
C SER A 131 -9.89 -0.37 20.38
N ALA A 132 -8.95 -1.32 20.46
CA ALA A 132 -7.53 -1.00 20.57
C ALA A 132 -7.02 -0.17 19.37
N ALA A 133 -7.52 -0.45 18.16
CA ALA A 133 -7.17 0.31 16.96
C ALA A 133 -7.63 1.77 17.06
N ALA A 134 -8.88 2.01 17.45
CA ALA A 134 -9.41 3.36 17.61
C ALA A 134 -8.65 4.16 18.68
N ARG A 135 -8.31 3.55 19.82
CA ARG A 135 -7.48 4.19 20.85
C ARG A 135 -6.10 4.58 20.32
N ARG A 136 -5.49 3.74 19.49
CA ARG A 136 -4.16 4.03 18.91
C ARG A 136 -4.23 5.15 17.87
N VAL A 137 -5.28 5.19 17.07
CA VAL A 137 -5.54 6.28 16.11
C VAL A 137 -5.68 7.60 16.87
N PHE A 138 -6.47 7.62 17.95
CA PHE A 138 -6.63 8.79 18.82
C PHE A 138 -5.32 9.26 19.43
N ALA A 139 -4.51 8.36 19.99
CA ALA A 139 -3.23 8.71 20.59
C ALA A 139 -2.27 9.41 19.60
N ALA A 140 -2.36 9.07 18.31
CA ALA A 140 -1.53 9.65 17.26
C ALA A 140 -2.12 10.91 16.61
N ASN A 141 -3.45 11.01 16.49
CA ASN A 141 -4.11 12.01 15.66
C ASN A 141 -5.05 12.97 16.43
N GLY A 142 -5.30 12.71 17.72
CA GLY A 142 -6.26 13.47 18.53
C GLY A 142 -7.74 13.22 18.19
N THR A 143 -8.02 12.29 17.27
CA THR A 143 -9.36 11.88 16.84
C THR A 143 -9.38 10.39 16.56
N ILE A 144 -10.53 9.73 16.75
CA ILE A 144 -10.68 8.29 16.47
C ILE A 144 -11.13 8.00 15.03
N VAL A 145 -11.48 9.03 14.23
CA VAL A 145 -11.94 8.85 12.84
C VAL A 145 -10.88 9.22 11.80
N ALA A 146 -9.62 9.45 12.21
CA ALA A 146 -8.55 9.84 11.29
C ALA A 146 -8.28 8.76 10.22
N VAL A 147 -8.41 9.16 8.96
CA VAL A 147 -8.06 8.34 7.80
C VAL A 147 -6.69 8.74 7.27
N CYS A 148 -5.86 7.75 6.96
CA CYS A 148 -4.51 7.93 6.45
C CYS A 148 -4.49 8.69 5.12
N SER A 149 -3.67 9.75 5.06
CA SER A 149 -3.33 10.48 3.84
C SER A 149 -1.92 10.16 3.30
N CYS A 150 -1.13 9.36 4.03
CA CYS A 150 0.25 9.02 3.65
C CYS A 150 0.33 8.17 2.38
N ARG A 151 -0.65 7.28 2.15
CA ARG A 151 -0.66 6.42 0.96
C ARG A 151 -1.31 7.17 -0.19
N ILE A 152 -0.57 7.35 -1.29
CA ILE A 152 -1.13 7.87 -2.54
C ILE A 152 -2.30 6.95 -2.95
N SER A 153 -3.47 7.53 -3.23
CA SER A 153 -4.63 6.76 -3.69
C SER A 153 -4.29 5.95 -4.94
N TRP A 154 -4.97 4.81 -5.14
CA TRP A 154 -4.76 3.97 -6.32
C TRP A 154 -4.95 4.76 -7.62
N GLU A 155 -5.96 5.62 -7.68
CA GLU A 155 -6.25 6.47 -8.83
C GLU A 155 -5.10 7.45 -9.13
N ARG A 156 -4.56 8.10 -8.08
CA ARG A 156 -3.43 9.01 -8.23
C ARG A 156 -2.16 8.27 -8.62
N ARG A 157 -1.90 7.07 -8.08
CA ARG A 157 -0.81 6.18 -8.53
C ARG A 157 -0.96 5.82 -10.01
N ARG A 158 -2.16 5.39 -10.44
CA ARG A 158 -2.45 5.06 -11.84
C ARG A 158 -2.25 6.25 -12.77
N PHE A 159 -2.68 7.45 -12.35
CA PHE A 159 -2.48 8.67 -13.12
C PHE A 159 -0.98 9.03 -13.26
N ILE A 160 -0.22 8.96 -12.17
CA ILE A 160 1.23 9.18 -12.18
C ILE A 160 1.91 8.21 -13.14
N LEU A 161 1.61 6.91 -13.05
CA LEU A 161 2.18 5.91 -13.95
C LEU A 161 1.82 6.16 -15.42
N LYS A 162 0.59 6.60 -15.72
CA LYS A 162 0.19 6.99 -17.07
C LYS A 162 1.02 8.19 -17.58
N LYS A 163 1.25 9.19 -16.73
CA LYS A 163 2.07 10.36 -17.08
C LYS A 163 3.55 10.00 -17.29
N ILE A 164 4.11 9.15 -16.43
CA ILE A 164 5.48 8.63 -16.59
C ILE A 164 5.61 7.89 -17.91
N ARG A 165 4.63 7.05 -18.28
CA ARG A 165 4.63 6.35 -19.57
C ARG A 165 4.65 7.31 -20.76
N VAL A 166 3.80 8.34 -20.75
CA VAL A 166 3.76 9.36 -21.82
C VAL A 166 5.10 10.10 -21.90
N TYR A 167 5.66 10.48 -20.75
CA TYR A 167 6.96 11.13 -20.69
C TYR A 167 8.08 10.24 -21.25
N ALA A 168 8.12 8.96 -20.88
CA ALA A 168 9.11 8.01 -21.38
C ALA A 168 9.03 7.84 -22.90
N THR A 169 7.82 7.77 -23.46
CA THR A 169 7.64 7.72 -24.92
C THR A 169 8.18 8.98 -25.61
N LYS A 170 7.80 10.16 -25.09
CA LYS A 170 8.27 11.44 -25.65
C LYS A 170 9.79 11.60 -25.53
N TYR A 171 10.35 11.21 -24.39
CA TYR A 171 11.79 11.25 -24.15
C TYR A 171 12.53 10.33 -25.12
N LYS A 172 12.04 9.11 -25.32
CA LYS A 172 12.58 8.18 -26.31
C LYS A 172 12.61 8.81 -27.70
N GLU A 173 11.49 9.37 -28.17
CA GLU A 173 11.40 10.03 -29.48
C GLU A 173 12.39 11.19 -29.61
N GLN A 174 12.52 12.02 -28.57
CA GLN A 174 13.46 13.12 -28.53
C GLN A 174 14.91 12.64 -28.64
N VAL A 175 15.29 11.59 -27.89
CA VAL A 175 16.63 10.99 -27.97
C VAL A 175 16.91 10.45 -29.37
N HIS A 176 15.96 9.75 -30.00
CA HIS A 176 16.12 9.27 -31.37
C HIS A 176 16.32 10.41 -32.37
N GLN A 177 15.59 11.52 -32.22
CA GLN A 177 15.72 12.69 -33.10
C GLN A 177 17.08 13.38 -32.93
N THR A 178 17.53 13.57 -31.68
CA THR A 178 18.84 14.15 -31.38
C THR A 178 19.97 13.31 -31.97
N LEU A 179 20.00 12.01 -31.68
CA LEU A 179 21.02 11.10 -32.21
C LEU A 179 21.02 11.04 -33.74
N ALA A 180 19.85 10.99 -34.38
CA ALA A 180 19.77 11.00 -35.84
C ALA A 180 20.31 12.29 -36.45
N THR A 181 20.15 13.42 -35.76
CA THR A 181 20.65 14.72 -36.23
C THR A 181 22.16 14.82 -36.08
N GLU A 182 22.71 14.39 -34.93
CA GLU A 182 24.15 14.32 -34.69
C GLU A 182 24.85 13.40 -35.70
N LEU A 183 24.28 12.21 -35.96
CA LEU A 183 24.83 11.29 -36.96
C LEU A 183 24.86 11.89 -38.36
N ARG A 184 23.79 12.60 -38.78
CA ARG A 184 23.78 13.29 -40.08
C ARG A 184 24.85 14.37 -40.16
N TYR A 185 25.05 15.12 -39.07
CA TYR A 185 26.08 16.16 -39.01
C TYR A 185 27.48 15.56 -39.17
N LEU A 186 27.79 14.49 -38.43
CA LEU A 186 29.09 13.82 -38.51
C LEU A 186 29.34 13.21 -39.90
N LEU A 187 28.33 12.56 -40.49
CA LEU A 187 28.44 12.00 -41.84
C LEU A 187 28.68 13.09 -42.90
N ALA A 188 28.02 14.24 -42.78
CA ALA A 188 28.23 15.37 -43.69
C ALA A 188 29.64 15.97 -43.54
N ALA A 189 30.15 16.07 -42.30
CA ALA A 189 31.51 16.54 -42.04
C ALA A 189 32.55 15.62 -42.69
N CYS A 190 32.46 14.30 -42.50
CA CYS A 190 33.38 13.35 -43.13
C CYS A 190 33.34 13.43 -44.68
N ALA A 191 32.15 13.58 -45.27
CA ALA A 191 32.03 13.71 -46.72
C ALA A 191 32.70 14.98 -47.28
N SER A 192 32.71 16.09 -46.52
CA SER A 192 33.36 17.33 -46.95
C SER A 192 34.89 17.28 -46.85
N GLU A 193 35.44 16.46 -45.96
CA GLU A 193 36.88 16.28 -45.80
C GLU A 193 37.47 15.47 -46.97
N ASP A 194 36.74 14.46 -47.47
CA ASP A 194 37.14 13.64 -48.62
C ASP A 194 37.20 14.42 -49.95
N GLU A 195 36.36 15.46 -50.13
CA GLU A 195 36.43 16.34 -51.31
C GLU A 195 37.63 17.30 -51.27
N SER A 196 38.13 17.65 -50.07
CA SER A 196 39.26 18.58 -49.92
C SER A 196 40.63 17.99 -50.25
N CYS A 197 40.76 16.65 -50.30
CA CYS A 197 42.01 15.94 -50.60
C CYS A 197 42.16 15.55 -52.09
N ASN A 198 41.18 15.87 -52.94
CA ASN A 198 41.16 15.53 -54.37
C ASN A 198 41.42 16.73 -55.31
N LEU A 199 41.89 17.86 -54.78
CA LEU A 199 42.32 19.06 -55.52
C LEU A 199 43.85 19.23 -55.42
#